data_AF-A0A7L3D369-F1
#
_entry.id   AF-A0A7L3D369-F1
#
_cell.length_a   1.000
_cell.length_b   1.000
_cell.length_c   1.000
_cell.angle_alpha   90.00
_cell.angle_beta   90.00
_cell.angle_gamma   90.00
#
_symmetry.space_group_name_H-M   'P 1'
#
loop_
_entity.id
_entity.type
_entity.pdbx_description
1 polymer ?
#
loop_
_entity_poly.entity_id
_entity_poly.type
_entity_poly.pdbx_seq_one_letter_code
_entity_poly.pdbx_strand_id
1 'polypeptide(L)'
;REVKDHLNYEHRVFNSEEFLKTRAIGDQPFYKKVLETYMFHSFLKARLNRKMDAFARLELSTQSEEDRLNLMFHTPRRLTMGKMASKQFNPQHLINRRMVISMPNLQDIKLPEGPTRNSSLRRIETGVGKGRISVKMPSKSVSTFKIPEIHFPLMFQCVHSYYADFYNHLSKAINTLPPDNSALLARYFYLRGLISLMQGKLLNALSDFQNLDKTDLRIFPTDLVRKIVETMPPSERSQADRKPELKKLISRVMEKQREVMKIDDHVKNFELPKTHMQLDDFVKRIQESGIVKDIDTIHRLFDALTVGHQKQIDPETFRDFYNYWKETEAEAQEVNLPPTVIEHLDKNECVYKLSCSVKTNYGVGKIALTQKRLFLLTEGGRPGYVQIAAFRDIE
;
A
#
# COMPACT_ATOMS: atom_id res chain seq x y z
N ARG A 1 -9.75 13.59 -4.09
CA ARG A 1 -8.97 13.01 -2.96
C ARG A 1 -9.70 11.79 -2.37
N GLU A 2 -10.99 11.89 -2.04
CA GLU A 2 -11.75 10.83 -1.35
C GLU A 2 -12.28 9.70 -2.26
N VAL A 3 -12.18 9.83 -3.58
CA VAL A 3 -12.61 8.77 -4.53
C VAL A 3 -11.87 7.45 -4.32
N LYS A 4 -10.62 7.48 -3.81
CA LYS A 4 -9.81 6.27 -3.57
C LYS A 4 -10.45 5.30 -2.58
N ASP A 5 -11.15 5.83 -1.58
CA ASP A 5 -11.69 5.03 -0.48
C ASP A 5 -12.90 4.19 -0.94
N HIS A 6 -13.48 4.55 -2.09
CA HIS A 6 -14.64 3.90 -2.73
C HIS A 6 -14.25 3.10 -3.98
N LEU A 7 -12.96 2.89 -4.23
CA LEU A 7 -12.44 2.15 -5.38
C LEU A 7 -11.95 0.77 -4.98
N ASN A 8 -12.42 -0.24 -5.71
CA ASN A 8 -11.89 -1.59 -5.69
C ASN A 8 -10.98 -1.79 -6.91
N TYR A 9 -9.66 -1.76 -6.68
CA TYR A 9 -8.67 -1.89 -7.75
C TYR A 9 -8.63 -3.30 -8.37
N GLU A 10 -8.91 -4.34 -7.59
CA GLU A 10 -8.86 -5.73 -8.05
C GLU A 10 -10.04 -6.05 -8.95
N HIS A 11 -11.24 -5.60 -8.57
CA HIS A 11 -12.48 -5.86 -9.31
C HIS A 11 -12.91 -4.71 -10.23
N ARG A 12 -12.13 -3.61 -10.28
CA ARG A 12 -12.40 -2.38 -11.05
C ARG A 12 -13.79 -1.80 -10.77
N VAL A 13 -14.18 -1.80 -9.50
CA VAL A 13 -15.49 -1.32 -9.05
C VAL A 13 -15.37 0.04 -8.38
N PHE A 14 -16.27 0.97 -8.72
CA PHE A 14 -16.47 2.22 -8.02
C PHE A 14 -17.82 2.21 -7.30
N ASN A 15 -17.82 2.47 -5.99
CA ASN A 15 -19.06 2.56 -5.22
C ASN A 15 -19.62 3.99 -5.25
N SER A 16 -20.39 4.31 -6.29
CA SER A 16 -20.97 5.63 -6.50
C SER A 16 -21.95 6.04 -5.40
N GLU A 17 -22.78 5.11 -4.92
CA GLU A 17 -23.73 5.37 -3.85
C GLU A 17 -23.03 5.71 -2.54
N GLU A 18 -22.00 4.94 -2.17
CA GLU A 18 -21.21 5.21 -0.98
C GLU A 18 -20.49 6.56 -1.09
N PHE A 19 -19.89 6.85 -2.25
CA PHE A 19 -19.23 8.13 -2.50
C PHE A 19 -20.18 9.33 -2.36
N LEU A 20 -21.45 9.19 -2.78
CA LEU A 20 -22.46 10.25 -2.64
C LEU A 20 -22.95 10.38 -1.20
N LYS A 21 -23.09 9.27 -0.46
CA LYS A 21 -23.49 9.28 0.96
C LYS A 21 -22.49 10.02 1.84
N THR A 22 -21.20 10.01 1.51
CA THR A 22 -20.20 10.80 2.26
C THR A 22 -20.23 12.30 1.92
N ARG A 23 -21.05 12.76 0.96
CA ARG A 23 -21.17 14.19 0.59
C ARG A 23 -22.27 14.84 1.39
N ALA A 24 -22.10 16.13 1.67
CA ALA A 24 -23.15 16.96 2.23
C ALA A 24 -24.41 16.90 1.33
N ILE A 25 -25.58 16.83 1.95
CA ILE A 25 -26.87 16.62 1.26
C ILE A 25 -27.09 17.67 0.16
N GLY A 26 -26.68 18.92 0.40
CA GLY A 26 -26.78 20.01 -0.59
C GLY A 26 -25.87 19.85 -1.82
N ASP A 27 -24.76 19.13 -1.68
CA ASP A 27 -23.77 18.94 -2.76
C ASP A 27 -24.00 17.65 -3.56
N GLN A 28 -24.82 16.72 -3.05
CA GLN A 28 -25.11 15.45 -3.72
C GLN A 28 -25.64 15.63 -5.16
N PRO A 29 -26.54 16.59 -5.47
CA PRO A 29 -26.99 16.81 -6.84
C PRO A 29 -25.87 17.25 -7.79
N PHE A 30 -24.92 18.05 -7.30
CA PHE A 30 -23.74 18.45 -8.07
C PHE A 30 -22.85 17.24 -8.35
N TYR A 31 -22.50 16.47 -7.32
CA TYR A 31 -21.65 15.30 -7.49
C TYR A 31 -22.30 14.24 -8.36
N LYS A 32 -23.62 14.05 -8.29
CA LYS A 32 -24.37 13.16 -9.18
C LYS A 32 -24.13 13.52 -10.66
N LYS A 33 -24.22 14.80 -11.01
CA LYS A 33 -23.90 15.28 -12.36
C LYS A 33 -22.42 15.07 -12.72
N VAL A 34 -21.49 15.27 -11.78
CA VAL A 34 -20.06 15.02 -12.02
C VAL A 34 -19.79 13.56 -12.34
N LEU A 35 -20.43 12.62 -11.63
CA LEU A 35 -20.26 11.19 -11.86
C LEU A 35 -20.68 10.77 -13.28
N GLU A 36 -21.63 11.48 -13.90
CA GLU A 36 -22.11 11.25 -15.27
C GLU A 36 -21.16 11.81 -16.35
N THR A 37 -20.22 12.68 -15.99
CA THR A 37 -19.35 13.35 -16.98
C THR A 37 -18.28 12.43 -17.56
N TYR A 38 -18.00 12.56 -18.85
CA TYR A 38 -16.88 11.86 -19.51
C TYR A 38 -15.53 12.08 -18.80
N MET A 39 -15.30 13.30 -18.30
CA MET A 39 -14.07 13.66 -17.58
C MET A 39 -13.87 12.81 -16.33
N PHE A 40 -14.94 12.56 -15.56
CA PHE A 40 -14.86 11.72 -14.37
C PHE A 40 -14.64 10.25 -14.70
N HIS A 41 -15.30 9.72 -15.73
CA HIS A 41 -15.06 8.36 -16.21
C HIS A 41 -13.61 8.15 -16.67
N SER A 42 -13.06 9.12 -17.41
CA SER A 42 -11.65 9.12 -17.84
C SER A 42 -10.69 9.15 -16.64
N PHE A 43 -11.02 9.95 -15.62
CA PHE A 43 -10.29 9.98 -14.35
C PHE A 43 -10.32 8.63 -13.63
N LEU A 44 -11.48 8.02 -13.42
CA LEU A 44 -11.62 6.70 -12.76
C LEU A 44 -10.80 5.63 -13.49
N LYS A 45 -10.87 5.62 -14.82
CA LYS A 45 -10.12 4.70 -15.67
C LYS A 45 -8.61 4.90 -15.54
N ALA A 46 -8.12 6.14 -15.63
CA ALA A 46 -6.72 6.45 -15.41
C ALA A 46 -6.24 6.01 -14.02
N ARG A 47 -7.11 6.17 -13.01
CA ARG A 47 -6.84 5.81 -11.62
C ARG A 47 -6.75 4.31 -11.40
N LEU A 48 -7.70 3.55 -11.92
CA LEU A 48 -7.72 2.08 -11.85
C LEU A 48 -6.56 1.46 -12.65
N ASN A 49 -6.14 2.10 -13.74
CA ASN A 49 -4.97 1.70 -14.52
C ASN A 49 -3.63 2.12 -13.88
N ARG A 50 -3.65 2.67 -12.64
CA ARG A 50 -2.47 3.17 -11.91
C ARG A 50 -1.60 4.14 -12.72
N LYS A 51 -2.20 4.88 -13.65
CA LYS A 51 -1.49 5.88 -14.47
C LYS A 51 -1.15 7.09 -13.61
N MET A 52 0.05 7.65 -13.80
CA MET A 52 0.49 8.90 -13.15
C MET A 52 -0.25 10.11 -13.74
N ASP A 53 -1.51 10.30 -13.33
CA ASP A 53 -2.36 11.43 -13.71
C ASP A 53 -1.97 12.73 -12.96
N ALA A 54 -2.52 13.87 -13.42
CA ALA A 54 -2.24 15.17 -12.80
C ALA A 54 -2.61 15.19 -11.30
N PHE A 55 -3.66 14.44 -10.92
CA PHE A 55 -4.08 14.27 -9.53
C PHE A 55 -3.13 13.37 -8.72
N ALA A 56 -2.58 12.28 -9.29
CA ALA A 56 -1.54 11.47 -8.65
C ALA A 56 -0.29 12.30 -8.36
N ARG A 57 0.12 13.17 -9.29
CA ARG A 57 1.27 14.06 -9.09
C ARG A 57 1.01 15.06 -7.95
N LEU A 58 -0.17 15.69 -7.94
CA LEU A 58 -0.58 16.61 -6.88
C LEU A 58 -0.67 15.92 -5.52
N GLU A 59 -1.15 14.68 -5.47
CA GLU A 59 -1.19 13.91 -4.23
C GLU A 59 0.20 13.50 -3.75
N LEU A 60 1.11 13.08 -4.63
CA LEU A 60 2.49 12.77 -4.28
C LEU A 60 3.26 14.00 -3.77
N SER A 61 2.94 15.19 -4.27
CA SER A 61 3.55 16.45 -3.80
C SER A 61 2.96 16.94 -2.47
N THR A 62 1.78 16.46 -2.07
CA THR A 62 1.08 16.89 -0.83
C THR A 62 1.08 15.83 0.28
N GLN A 63 1.64 14.64 0.04
CA GLN A 63 1.70 13.52 0.99
C GLN A 63 3.07 13.40 1.66
N SER A 64 3.06 13.02 2.95
CA SER A 64 4.27 12.74 3.75
C SER A 64 4.97 11.45 3.27
N GLU A 65 6.26 11.29 3.56
CA GLU A 65 7.06 10.11 3.12
C GLU A 65 6.44 8.77 3.55
N GLU A 66 5.71 8.70 4.68
CA GLU A 66 5.03 7.49 5.17
C GLU A 66 3.82 7.10 4.31
N ASP A 67 3.11 8.07 3.71
CA ASP A 67 1.98 7.81 2.81
C ASP A 67 2.44 7.32 1.43
N ARG A 68 3.68 7.61 1.03
CA ARG A 68 4.28 7.13 -0.24
C ARG A 68 4.49 5.62 -0.25
N LEU A 69 4.85 5.03 0.89
CA LEU A 69 4.98 3.58 1.05
C LEU A 69 3.61 2.88 1.09
N ASN A 70 2.59 3.54 1.63
CA ASN A 70 1.20 3.07 1.63
C ASN A 70 0.55 3.07 0.23
N LEU A 71 1.14 3.71 -0.77
CA LEU A 71 0.66 3.61 -2.16
C LEU A 71 1.02 2.25 -2.80
N MET A 72 2.02 1.55 -2.27
CA MET A 72 2.45 0.22 -2.72
C MET A 72 1.72 -0.93 -2.02
N PHE A 73 1.13 -0.71 -0.84
CA PHE A 73 0.43 -1.73 -0.07
C PHE A 73 -0.98 -1.28 0.27
N HIS A 74 -1.95 -2.17 0.02
CA HIS A 74 -3.39 -1.94 0.16
C HIS A 74 -3.75 -1.05 1.34
N THR A 75 -4.41 0.07 1.05
CA THR A 75 -4.96 0.96 2.07
C THR A 75 -5.94 0.16 2.92
N PRO A 76 -5.83 0.17 4.27
CA PRO A 76 -6.98 -0.15 5.08
C PRO A 76 -8.05 0.89 4.77
N ARG A 77 -9.26 0.42 4.47
CA ARG A 77 -10.46 1.24 4.22
C ARG A 77 -10.83 2.16 5.40
N ARG A 78 -10.13 2.01 6.54
CA ARG A 78 -10.37 2.66 7.83
C ARG A 78 -9.20 3.57 8.19
N LEU A 79 -9.51 4.75 8.71
CA LEU A 79 -8.52 5.70 9.19
C LEU A 79 -7.86 5.16 10.47
N THR A 80 -6.56 4.89 10.39
CA THR A 80 -5.75 4.56 11.57
C THR A 80 -5.52 5.79 12.44
N MET A 81 -5.24 5.59 13.74
CA MET A 81 -5.05 6.70 14.69
C MET A 81 -3.96 7.70 14.25
N GLY A 82 -2.87 7.24 13.62
CA GLY A 82 -1.87 8.13 13.02
C GLY A 82 -2.44 9.11 11.98
N LYS A 83 -3.48 8.70 11.23
CA LYS A 83 -4.17 9.55 10.24
C LYS A 83 -5.26 10.43 10.86
N MET A 84 -5.85 10.04 11.99
CA MET A 84 -6.77 10.90 12.76
C MET A 84 -6.01 12.03 13.46
N ALA A 85 -4.89 11.71 14.13
CA ALA A 85 -4.04 12.70 14.78
C ALA A 85 -3.47 13.71 13.77
N SER A 86 -3.01 13.26 12.59
CA SER A 86 -2.52 14.18 11.55
C SER A 86 -3.60 15.08 10.95
N LYS A 87 -4.87 14.64 10.91
CA LYS A 87 -6.01 15.49 10.52
C LYS A 87 -6.38 16.50 11.61
N GLN A 88 -6.28 16.12 12.88
CA GLN A 88 -6.65 16.98 14.02
C GLN A 88 -5.60 18.07 14.29
N PHE A 89 -4.32 17.79 13.99
CA PHE A 89 -3.21 18.73 14.16
C PHE A 89 -2.91 19.57 12.91
N ASN A 90 -3.69 19.47 11.82
CA ASN A 90 -3.48 20.26 10.61
C ASN A 90 -4.39 21.51 10.60
N PRO A 91 -3.87 22.73 10.83
CA PRO A 91 -4.68 23.95 10.92
C PRO A 91 -5.43 24.27 9.62
N GLN A 92 -5.02 23.67 8.50
CA GLN A 92 -5.60 23.89 7.17
C GLN A 92 -7.05 23.38 7.05
N HIS A 93 -7.49 22.41 7.87
CA HIS A 93 -8.87 21.93 7.82
C HIS A 93 -9.88 22.80 8.57
N LEU A 94 -9.45 23.51 9.62
CA LEU A 94 -10.27 24.51 10.31
C LEU A 94 -10.40 25.82 9.51
N ILE A 95 -9.42 26.11 8.65
CA ILE A 95 -9.40 27.32 7.80
C ILE A 95 -10.33 27.18 6.58
N ASN A 96 -10.56 25.96 6.07
CA ASN A 96 -11.41 25.72 4.89
C ASN A 96 -12.93 25.99 5.10
N ARG A 97 -13.40 26.24 6.33
CA ARG A 97 -14.78 26.66 6.60
C ARG A 97 -14.98 28.18 6.72
N ARG A 98 -13.92 29.00 6.67
CA ARG A 98 -14.01 30.45 6.92
C ARG A 98 -13.52 31.38 5.80
N MET A 99 -13.08 30.88 4.65
CA MET A 99 -12.64 31.77 3.55
C MET A 99 -13.73 31.95 2.49
N VAL A 100 -14.70 32.80 2.81
CA VAL A 100 -15.40 33.65 1.85
C VAL A 100 -14.97 35.08 2.18
N ILE A 101 -14.56 35.83 1.14
CA ILE A 101 -14.22 37.26 1.10
C ILE A 101 -12.73 37.64 1.27
N SER A 102 -12.21 38.22 0.18
CA SER A 102 -11.04 39.11 0.02
C SER A 102 -9.60 38.57 0.16
N MET A 103 -8.85 38.69 -0.94
CA MET A 103 -7.42 39.03 -0.92
C MET A 103 -7.26 40.47 -0.36
N PRO A 104 -6.22 40.79 0.45
CA PRO A 104 -4.93 41.19 -0.12
C PRO A 104 -3.64 40.94 0.73
N ASN A 105 -2.52 40.91 -0.03
CA ASN A 105 -1.14 41.34 0.25
C ASN A 105 -0.15 40.57 1.16
N LEU A 106 0.99 40.27 0.51
CA LEU A 106 2.31 39.91 1.01
C LEU A 106 2.84 40.91 2.03
N GLN A 107 3.11 40.47 3.27
CA GLN A 107 4.18 41.00 4.12
C GLN A 107 4.73 39.92 5.08
N ASP A 108 6.01 40.08 5.39
CA ASP A 108 6.96 39.16 6.01
C ASP A 108 6.57 38.63 7.41
N ILE A 109 6.86 37.35 7.65
CA ILE A 109 6.93 36.78 9.00
C ILE A 109 8.29 36.12 9.19
N LYS A 110 9.09 36.73 10.08
CA LYS A 110 10.39 36.24 10.58
C LYS A 110 10.19 34.98 11.42
N LEU A 111 11.03 33.96 11.23
CA LEU A 111 11.20 32.83 12.15
C LEU A 111 12.12 33.21 13.33
N PRO A 112 11.84 32.74 14.57
CA PRO A 112 12.85 32.64 15.62
C PRO A 112 13.51 31.25 15.67
N GLU A 113 14.75 31.27 16.13
CA GLU A 113 15.77 30.21 16.20
C GLU A 113 15.42 29.02 17.12
N GLY A 114 16.08 27.88 16.86
CA GLY A 114 15.97 26.64 17.64
C GLY A 114 16.71 26.65 18.98
N PRO A 115 16.86 25.46 19.60
CA PRO A 115 18.22 24.93 19.64
C PRO A 115 18.37 23.41 19.42
N THR A 116 19.43 23.12 18.67
CA THR A 116 20.42 22.03 18.75
C THR A 116 20.32 21.00 19.88
N ARG A 117 20.42 19.71 19.51
CA ARG A 117 21.19 18.73 20.30
C ARG A 117 21.77 17.60 19.45
N ASN A 118 23.09 17.54 19.50
CA ASN A 118 23.96 16.53 18.92
C ASN A 118 24.05 15.35 19.90
N SER A 119 24.14 14.10 19.42
CA SER A 119 25.04 13.12 20.05
C SER A 119 25.30 11.92 19.14
N SER A 120 26.56 11.56 19.15
CA SER A 120 27.30 10.74 18.23
C SER A 120 27.47 9.31 18.72
N LEU A 121 27.74 8.44 17.75
CA LEU A 121 28.23 7.07 17.86
C LEU A 121 29.39 6.93 18.86
N ARG A 122 29.34 5.93 19.74
CA ARG A 122 30.53 5.29 20.31
C ARG A 122 30.43 3.77 20.27
N ARG A 123 31.46 3.21 19.64
CA ARG A 123 31.91 1.82 19.57
C ARG A 123 32.56 1.44 20.91
N ILE A 124 32.33 0.22 21.40
CA ILE A 124 33.11 -0.39 22.48
C ILE A 124 33.48 -1.81 22.05
N GLU A 125 34.79 -2.08 21.98
CA GLU A 125 35.41 -3.40 21.90
C GLU A 125 35.99 -3.77 23.28
N THR A 126 35.88 -5.04 23.65
CA THR A 126 36.71 -5.88 24.58
C THR A 126 35.90 -7.16 24.82
N GLY A 127 36.41 -8.38 24.96
CA GLY A 127 37.73 -8.98 25.10
C GLY A 127 37.51 -10.50 25.34
N VAL A 128 38.56 -11.30 25.11
CA VAL A 128 38.61 -12.77 24.96
C VAL A 128 38.31 -13.58 26.24
N GLY A 129 37.74 -14.80 26.13
CA GLY A 129 37.94 -15.85 27.16
C GLY A 129 37.04 -17.11 27.18
N LYS A 130 37.52 -18.20 26.56
CA LYS A 130 37.32 -19.65 26.86
C LYS A 130 35.91 -20.31 26.87
N GLY A 131 35.73 -21.20 25.89
CA GLY A 131 35.56 -22.63 26.16
C GLY A 131 34.15 -23.21 26.12
N ARG A 132 33.74 -23.76 24.96
CA ARG A 132 32.97 -25.02 24.86
C ARG A 132 33.05 -25.54 23.42
N ILE A 133 33.51 -26.78 23.32
CA ILE A 133 33.61 -27.58 22.09
C ILE A 133 32.19 -27.81 21.59
N SER A 134 31.88 -27.34 20.38
CA SER A 134 30.68 -27.71 19.66
C SER A 134 31.05 -28.12 18.24
N VAL A 135 30.50 -29.27 17.86
CA VAL A 135 30.79 -30.10 16.70
C VAL A 135 30.64 -29.28 15.40
N LYS A 136 31.74 -29.13 14.64
CA LYS A 136 31.73 -28.49 13.32
C LYS A 136 31.05 -29.40 12.30
N MET A 137 29.76 -29.20 12.08
CA MET A 137 29.13 -29.53 10.81
C MET A 137 29.76 -28.66 9.71
N PRO A 138 30.02 -29.18 8.49
CA PRO A 138 30.60 -28.37 7.42
C PRO A 138 29.60 -27.28 7.03
N SER A 139 29.82 -26.07 7.53
CA SER A 139 29.06 -24.89 7.11
C SER A 139 29.32 -24.67 5.63
N LYS A 140 28.24 -24.64 4.82
CA LYS A 140 28.30 -24.22 3.41
C LYS A 140 29.14 -22.93 3.34
N SER A 141 30.23 -22.94 2.58
CA SER A 141 31.10 -21.79 2.41
C SER A 141 30.27 -20.59 1.95
N VAL A 142 30.17 -19.56 2.78
CA VAL A 142 29.46 -18.33 2.43
C VAL A 142 30.26 -17.62 1.34
N SER A 143 29.67 -17.44 0.16
CA SER A 143 30.28 -16.65 -0.91
C SER A 143 30.14 -15.16 -0.58
N THR A 144 31.27 -14.46 -0.44
CA THR A 144 31.30 -13.02 -0.16
C THR A 144 31.77 -12.26 -1.40
N PHE A 145 30.97 -11.30 -1.86
CA PHE A 145 31.35 -10.37 -2.92
C PHE A 145 31.82 -9.04 -2.32
N LYS A 146 32.98 -8.55 -2.75
CA LYS A 146 33.52 -7.26 -2.28
C LYS A 146 33.02 -6.12 -3.16
N ILE A 147 32.26 -5.21 -2.57
CA ILE A 147 31.79 -3.98 -3.22
C ILE A 147 32.98 -3.01 -3.35
N PRO A 148 33.13 -2.26 -4.46
CA PRO A 148 34.15 -1.22 -4.56
C PRO A 148 34.04 -0.17 -3.45
N GLU A 149 35.15 0.50 -3.13
CA GLU A 149 35.14 1.60 -2.18
C GLU A 149 34.53 2.86 -2.79
N ILE A 150 33.81 3.62 -1.98
CA ILE A 150 33.25 4.91 -2.39
C ILE A 150 34.30 5.98 -2.10
N HIS A 151 34.77 6.65 -3.15
CA HIS A 151 35.70 7.77 -3.02
C HIS A 151 34.95 9.05 -2.65
N PHE A 152 35.50 9.80 -1.69
CA PHE A 152 35.01 11.11 -1.26
C PHE A 152 35.96 12.22 -1.70
N PRO A 153 35.46 13.44 -1.99
CA PRO A 153 34.06 13.87 -1.93
C PRO A 153 33.18 13.24 -3.04
N LEU A 154 31.87 13.14 -2.80
CA LEU A 154 30.90 12.55 -3.74
C LEU A 154 30.66 13.45 -4.97
N MET A 155 31.69 13.63 -5.77
CA MET A 155 31.62 14.33 -7.04
C MET A 155 31.08 13.40 -8.13
N PHE A 156 30.45 13.98 -9.16
CA PHE A 156 29.89 13.22 -10.29
C PHE A 156 30.88 12.19 -10.87
N GLN A 157 32.15 12.57 -11.03
CA GLN A 157 33.19 11.69 -11.55
C GLN A 157 33.49 10.50 -10.62
N CYS A 158 33.53 10.71 -9.31
CA CYS A 158 33.76 9.66 -8.31
C CYS A 158 32.59 8.68 -8.23
N VAL A 159 31.37 9.18 -8.40
CA VAL A 159 30.16 8.35 -8.47
C VAL A 159 30.14 7.52 -9.76
N HIS A 160 30.52 8.13 -10.89
CA HIS A 160 30.60 7.43 -12.17
C HIS A 160 31.68 6.34 -12.17
N SER A 161 32.86 6.63 -11.61
CA SER A 161 33.94 5.64 -11.47
C SER A 161 33.53 4.50 -10.56
N TYR A 162 32.87 4.78 -9.42
CA TYR A 162 32.34 3.76 -8.52
C TYR A 162 31.41 2.79 -9.26
N TYR A 163 30.44 3.30 -10.03
CA TYR A 163 29.53 2.43 -10.78
C TYR A 163 30.26 1.63 -11.87
N ALA A 164 31.26 2.22 -12.53
CA ALA A 164 32.07 1.54 -13.54
C ALA A 164 32.89 0.39 -12.91
N ASP A 165 33.54 0.63 -11.78
CA ASP A 165 34.31 -0.36 -11.04
C ASP A 165 33.42 -1.47 -10.49
N PHE A 166 32.24 -1.13 -10.00
CA PHE A 166 31.26 -2.11 -9.55
C PHE A 166 30.82 -3.02 -10.70
N TYR A 167 30.50 -2.43 -11.85
CA TYR A 167 30.17 -3.20 -13.06
C TYR A 167 31.31 -4.14 -13.47
N ASN A 168 32.56 -3.67 -13.42
CA ASN A 168 33.74 -4.44 -13.77
C ASN A 168 33.99 -5.60 -12.78
N HIS A 169 33.86 -5.35 -11.48
CA HIS A 169 33.99 -6.39 -10.45
C HIS A 169 32.91 -7.47 -10.59
N LEU A 170 31.66 -7.08 -10.85
CA LEU A 170 30.57 -8.03 -11.11
C LEU A 170 30.83 -8.83 -12.39
N SER A 171 31.30 -8.18 -13.45
CA SER A 171 31.62 -8.87 -14.72
C SER A 171 32.76 -9.88 -14.55
N LYS A 172 33.80 -9.54 -13.79
CA LYS A 172 34.87 -10.49 -13.44
C LYS A 172 34.31 -11.66 -12.65
N ALA A 173 33.50 -11.40 -11.62
CA ALA A 173 32.90 -12.45 -10.79
C ALA A 173 31.96 -13.38 -11.56
N ILE A 174 31.22 -12.86 -12.54
CA ILE A 174 30.36 -13.67 -13.42
C ILE A 174 31.22 -14.59 -14.30
N ASN A 175 32.31 -14.08 -14.86
CA ASN A 175 33.17 -14.84 -15.78
C ASN A 175 34.02 -15.91 -15.09
N THR A 176 34.32 -15.75 -13.80
CA THR A 176 35.12 -16.72 -13.02
C THR A 176 34.27 -17.76 -12.30
N LEU A 177 32.95 -17.63 -12.29
CA LEU A 177 32.08 -18.52 -11.55
C LEU A 177 31.80 -19.81 -12.36
N PRO A 178 31.92 -21.01 -11.74
CA PRO A 178 31.52 -22.25 -12.39
C PRO A 178 30.02 -22.25 -12.73
N PRO A 179 29.60 -22.84 -13.86
CA PRO A 179 28.21 -22.88 -14.29
C PRO A 179 27.27 -23.61 -13.31
N ASP A 180 27.82 -24.40 -12.39
CA ASP A 180 27.06 -25.15 -11.37
C ASP A 180 26.45 -24.26 -10.27
N ASN A 181 26.86 -23.00 -10.16
CA ASN A 181 26.41 -22.07 -9.12
C ASN A 181 25.31 -21.09 -9.62
N SER A 182 24.26 -21.64 -10.22
CA SER A 182 23.17 -20.90 -10.89
C SER A 182 22.49 -19.84 -10.00
N ALA A 183 22.27 -20.13 -8.71
CA ALA A 183 21.65 -19.20 -7.77
C ALA A 183 22.53 -17.98 -7.45
N LEU A 184 23.85 -18.14 -7.38
CA LEU A 184 24.76 -17.02 -7.16
C LEU A 184 24.92 -16.19 -8.43
N LEU A 185 24.98 -16.87 -9.59
CA LEU A 185 25.01 -16.24 -10.89
C LEU A 185 23.79 -15.34 -11.14
N ALA A 186 22.59 -15.81 -10.76
CA ALA A 186 21.35 -15.05 -10.82
C ALA A 186 21.44 -13.74 -10.00
N ARG A 187 22.00 -13.79 -8.78
CA ARG A 187 22.20 -12.60 -7.95
C ARG A 187 23.18 -11.60 -8.57
N TYR A 188 24.24 -12.08 -9.22
CA TYR A 188 25.18 -11.20 -9.93
C TYR A 188 24.56 -10.55 -11.16
N PHE A 189 23.76 -11.28 -11.95
CA PHE A 189 23.00 -10.68 -13.05
C PHE A 189 22.02 -9.62 -12.57
N TYR A 190 21.30 -9.89 -11.48
CA TYR A 190 20.40 -8.91 -10.88
C TYR A 190 21.15 -7.62 -10.49
N LEU A 191 22.26 -7.74 -9.74
CA LEU A 191 23.05 -6.60 -9.31
C LEU A 191 23.68 -5.85 -10.49
N ARG A 192 24.26 -6.54 -11.48
CA ARG A 192 24.89 -5.89 -12.64
C ARG A 192 23.86 -5.18 -13.52
N GLY A 193 22.66 -5.74 -13.64
CA GLY A 193 21.53 -5.11 -14.31
C GLY A 193 21.11 -3.81 -13.63
N LEU A 194 21.03 -3.80 -12.29
CA LEU A 194 20.75 -2.57 -11.53
C LEU A 194 21.83 -1.51 -11.70
N ILE A 195 23.11 -1.88 -11.60
CA ILE A 195 24.21 -0.93 -11.79
C ILE A 195 24.21 -0.35 -13.21
N SER A 196 23.93 -1.18 -14.23
CA SER A 196 23.78 -0.73 -15.61
C SER A 196 22.62 0.27 -15.77
N LEU A 197 21.51 0.04 -15.08
CA LEU A 197 20.37 0.95 -15.05
C LEU A 197 20.73 2.30 -14.43
N MET A 198 21.46 2.30 -13.31
CA MET A 198 21.93 3.53 -12.65
C MET A 198 22.88 4.36 -13.53
N GLN A 199 23.62 3.71 -14.44
CA GLN A 199 24.47 4.36 -15.44
C GLN A 199 23.70 4.80 -16.71
N GLY A 200 22.39 4.56 -16.79
CA GLY A 200 21.58 4.85 -17.99
C GLY A 200 21.80 3.87 -19.15
N LYS A 201 22.48 2.75 -18.94
CA LYS A 201 22.76 1.74 -19.98
C LYS A 201 21.62 0.72 -20.06
N LEU A 202 20.49 1.13 -20.63
CA LEU A 202 19.24 0.36 -20.62
C LEU A 202 19.36 -0.99 -21.35
N LEU A 203 20.02 -1.04 -22.51
CA LEU A 203 20.23 -2.29 -23.25
C LEU A 203 21.07 -3.31 -22.48
N ASN A 204 22.11 -2.86 -21.76
CA ASN A 204 22.95 -3.73 -20.93
C ASN A 204 22.15 -4.28 -19.74
N ALA A 205 21.38 -3.41 -19.07
CA ALA A 205 20.49 -3.82 -17.99
C ALA A 205 19.48 -4.87 -18.46
N LEU A 206 18.86 -4.65 -19.63
CA LEU A 206 17.90 -5.59 -20.21
C LEU A 206 18.53 -6.95 -20.54
N SER A 207 19.79 -6.96 -21.01
CA SER A 207 20.54 -8.19 -21.25
C SER A 207 20.81 -8.97 -19.97
N ASP A 208 21.17 -8.28 -18.88
CA ASP A 208 21.38 -8.93 -17.59
C ASP A 208 20.09 -9.49 -17.00
N PHE A 209 18.96 -8.76 -17.12
CA PHE A 209 17.67 -9.29 -16.69
C PHE A 209 17.18 -10.45 -17.56
N GLN A 210 17.55 -10.50 -18.84
CA GLN A 210 17.26 -11.66 -19.67
C GLN A 210 18.08 -12.90 -19.25
N ASN A 211 19.34 -12.73 -18.85
CA ASN A 211 20.11 -13.82 -18.26
C ASN A 211 19.55 -14.26 -16.90
N LEU A 212 19.01 -13.32 -16.12
CA LEU A 212 18.32 -13.60 -14.87
C LEU A 212 17.07 -14.46 -15.08
N ASP A 213 16.28 -14.13 -16.10
CA ASP A 213 15.08 -14.86 -16.49
C ASP A 213 15.35 -16.34 -16.81
N LYS A 214 16.56 -16.64 -17.31
CA LYS A 214 17.02 -18.01 -17.57
C LYS A 214 17.52 -18.74 -16.32
N THR A 215 17.90 -18.02 -15.26
CA THR A 215 18.61 -18.60 -14.11
C THR A 215 17.76 -18.71 -12.85
N ASP A 216 17.04 -17.66 -12.44
CA ASP A 216 16.11 -17.72 -11.30
C ASP A 216 14.96 -16.71 -11.46
N LEU A 217 13.78 -17.24 -11.81
CA LEU A 217 12.57 -16.45 -11.99
C LEU A 217 12.05 -15.80 -10.70
N ARG A 218 12.42 -16.31 -9.51
CA ARG A 218 11.88 -15.84 -8.23
C ARG A 218 12.36 -14.43 -7.88
N ILE A 219 13.53 -14.05 -8.38
CA ILE A 219 14.12 -12.72 -8.16
C ILE A 219 14.00 -11.82 -9.39
N PHE A 220 13.27 -12.24 -10.42
CA PHE A 220 13.14 -11.51 -11.67
C PHE A 220 12.29 -10.23 -11.49
N PRO A 221 12.84 -9.02 -11.73
CA PRO A 221 12.15 -7.77 -11.42
C PRO A 221 11.23 -7.32 -12.57
N THR A 222 10.07 -7.99 -12.71
CA THR A 222 9.12 -7.78 -13.83
C THR A 222 8.75 -6.31 -14.06
N ASP A 223 8.39 -5.57 -13.01
CA ASP A 223 7.97 -4.17 -13.15
C ASP A 223 9.12 -3.23 -13.50
N LEU A 224 10.34 -3.54 -13.05
CA LEU A 224 11.52 -2.78 -13.42
C LEU A 224 11.87 -2.97 -14.89
N VAL A 225 11.86 -4.22 -15.37
CA VAL A 225 12.10 -4.55 -16.79
C VAL A 225 11.05 -3.89 -17.67
N ARG A 226 9.79 -3.85 -17.23
CA ARG A 226 8.72 -3.13 -17.92
C ARG A 226 9.05 -1.65 -18.06
N LYS A 227 9.42 -0.98 -16.96
CA LYS A 227 9.78 0.44 -16.97
C LYS A 227 10.96 0.72 -17.89
N ILE A 228 11.99 -0.13 -17.87
CA ILE A 228 13.15 -0.03 -18.77
C ILE A 228 12.69 -0.04 -20.23
N VAL A 229 11.84 -1.01 -20.60
CA VAL A 229 11.28 -1.14 -21.95
C VAL A 229 10.47 0.08 -22.36
N GLU A 230 9.65 0.63 -21.47
CA GLU A 230 8.82 1.83 -21.74
C GLU A 230 9.68 3.11 -21.89
N THR A 231 10.78 3.21 -21.13
CA THR A 231 11.68 4.38 -21.18
C THR A 231 12.77 4.29 -22.25
N MET A 232 12.89 3.16 -22.94
CA MET A 232 13.96 2.90 -23.89
C MET A 232 13.83 3.73 -25.16
N PRO A 233 14.90 4.42 -25.62
CA PRO A 233 14.88 5.13 -26.90
C PRO A 233 14.57 4.22 -28.10
N PRO A 234 13.95 4.72 -29.18
CA PRO A 234 13.61 3.90 -30.35
C PRO A 234 14.81 3.22 -31.01
N SER A 235 15.98 3.85 -30.97
CA SER A 235 17.24 3.31 -31.48
C SER A 235 17.71 2.08 -30.70
N GLU A 236 17.75 2.16 -29.37
CA GLU A 236 18.08 1.04 -28.48
C GLU A 236 17.02 -0.06 -28.54
N ARG A 237 15.74 0.33 -28.66
CA ARG A 237 14.64 -0.61 -28.83
C ARG A 237 14.79 -1.47 -30.07
N SER A 238 15.12 -0.84 -31.20
CA SER A 238 15.39 -1.54 -32.46
C SER A 238 16.59 -2.49 -32.34
N GLN A 239 17.61 -2.13 -31.56
CA GLN A 239 18.75 -3.01 -31.29
C GLN A 239 18.37 -4.21 -30.40
N ALA A 240 17.52 -4.00 -29.39
CA ALA A 240 17.01 -5.08 -28.56
C ALA A 240 16.16 -6.07 -29.38
N ASP A 241 15.33 -5.58 -30.30
CA ASP A 241 14.46 -6.41 -31.14
C ASP A 241 15.23 -7.26 -32.16
N ARG A 242 16.46 -6.86 -32.53
CA ARG A 242 17.38 -7.68 -33.35
C ARG A 242 17.89 -8.91 -32.60
N LYS A 243 17.90 -8.90 -31.25
CA LYS A 243 18.31 -10.03 -30.43
C LYS A 243 17.07 -10.88 -30.09
N PRO A 244 17.00 -12.15 -30.54
CA PRO A 244 15.78 -12.95 -30.42
C PRO A 244 15.37 -13.20 -28.96
N GLU A 245 16.34 -13.34 -28.07
CA GLU A 245 16.07 -13.58 -26.65
C GLU A 245 15.51 -12.34 -25.94
N LEU A 246 16.01 -11.15 -26.29
CA LEU A 246 15.47 -9.89 -25.77
C LEU A 246 14.09 -9.61 -26.36
N LYS A 247 13.89 -9.84 -27.66
CA LYS A 247 12.58 -9.72 -28.31
C LYS A 247 11.52 -10.61 -27.64
N LYS A 248 11.88 -11.85 -27.29
CA LYS A 248 11.00 -12.77 -26.54
C LYS A 248 10.69 -12.23 -25.14
N LEU A 249 11.69 -11.79 -24.38
CA LEU A 249 11.52 -11.20 -23.05
C LEU A 249 10.58 -9.99 -23.11
N ILE A 250 10.87 -9.07 -24.02
CA ILE A 250 10.09 -7.87 -24.27
C ILE A 250 8.63 -8.24 -24.56
N SER A 251 8.41 -9.16 -25.50
CA SER A 251 7.05 -9.57 -25.89
C SER A 251 6.30 -10.14 -24.69
N ARG A 252 6.91 -11.04 -23.91
CA ARG A 252 6.28 -11.65 -22.73
C ARG A 252 5.95 -10.64 -21.63
N VAL A 253 6.86 -9.70 -21.33
CA VAL A 253 6.63 -8.67 -20.29
C VAL A 253 5.54 -7.68 -20.74
N MET A 254 5.50 -7.34 -22.03
CA MET A 254 4.48 -6.46 -22.60
C MET A 254 3.15 -7.17 -22.86
N GLU A 255 3.14 -8.48 -23.08
CA GLU A 255 1.93 -9.28 -23.29
C GLU A 255 1.19 -9.50 -21.96
N LYS A 256 1.90 -9.76 -20.86
CA LYS A 256 1.31 -9.69 -19.52
C LYS A 256 0.67 -8.33 -19.23
N GLN A 257 1.26 -7.24 -19.72
CA GLN A 257 0.63 -5.92 -19.65
C GLN A 257 -0.59 -5.84 -20.56
N ARG A 258 -0.58 -6.39 -21.78
CA ARG A 258 -1.77 -6.46 -22.63
C ARG A 258 -2.86 -7.32 -22.01
N GLU A 259 -2.56 -8.40 -21.32
CA GLU A 259 -3.55 -9.19 -20.58
C GLU A 259 -4.12 -8.39 -19.42
N VAL A 260 -3.28 -7.69 -18.64
CA VAL A 260 -3.71 -6.77 -17.57
C VAL A 260 -4.50 -5.56 -18.12
N MET A 261 -4.17 -5.07 -19.32
CA MET A 261 -4.89 -4.00 -20.02
C MET A 261 -6.14 -4.50 -20.75
N LYS A 262 -6.20 -5.81 -21.06
CA LYS A 262 -7.38 -6.51 -21.61
C LYS A 262 -8.34 -6.95 -20.51
N ILE A 263 -7.98 -6.82 -19.22
CA ILE A 263 -8.97 -6.80 -18.14
C ILE A 263 -9.81 -5.55 -18.36
N ASP A 264 -10.90 -5.74 -19.08
CA ASP A 264 -12.09 -4.92 -19.16
C ASP A 264 -11.88 -3.45 -18.72
N ASP A 265 -11.66 -2.58 -19.70
CA ASP A 265 -11.45 -1.15 -19.45
C ASP A 265 -12.72 -0.47 -18.89
N HIS A 266 -13.82 -1.21 -18.79
CA HIS A 266 -15.04 -0.80 -18.13
C HIS A 266 -14.87 -0.75 -16.61
N VAL A 267 -15.17 0.42 -16.05
CA VAL A 267 -15.31 0.61 -14.61
C VAL A 267 -16.73 0.22 -14.25
N LYS A 268 -16.90 -0.76 -13.36
CA LYS A 268 -18.22 -1.18 -12.90
C LYS A 268 -18.64 -0.30 -11.74
N ASN A 269 -19.92 0.03 -11.65
CA ASN A 269 -20.48 0.57 -10.42
C ASN A 269 -20.91 -0.60 -9.53
N PHE A 270 -20.65 -0.51 -8.22
CA PHE A 270 -21.19 -1.48 -7.29
C PHE A 270 -22.70 -1.28 -7.19
N GLU A 271 -23.48 -2.35 -7.40
CA GLU A 271 -24.92 -2.36 -7.21
C GLU A 271 -25.30 -3.50 -6.28
N LEU A 272 -26.30 -3.26 -5.44
CA LEU A 272 -26.86 -4.31 -4.60
C LEU A 272 -27.53 -5.38 -5.48
N PRO A 273 -27.33 -6.67 -5.15
CA PRO A 273 -27.96 -7.77 -5.87
C PRO A 273 -29.49 -7.65 -5.85
N LYS A 274 -30.12 -7.90 -7.00
CA LYS A 274 -31.59 -7.88 -7.17
C LYS A 274 -32.19 -9.28 -7.32
N THR A 275 -31.34 -10.28 -7.48
CA THR A 275 -31.71 -11.69 -7.68
C THR A 275 -31.08 -12.56 -6.60
N HIS A 276 -31.67 -13.73 -6.35
CA HIS A 276 -31.08 -14.73 -5.47
C HIS A 276 -29.69 -15.13 -5.98
N MET A 277 -28.77 -15.37 -5.05
CA MET A 277 -27.37 -15.67 -5.36
C MET A 277 -26.98 -17.03 -4.81
N GLN A 278 -26.37 -17.83 -5.67
CA GLN A 278 -25.64 -19.04 -5.28
C GLN A 278 -24.24 -18.66 -4.76
N LEU A 279 -23.51 -19.63 -4.24
CA LEU A 279 -22.19 -19.41 -3.62
C LEU A 279 -21.23 -18.59 -4.50
N ASP A 280 -21.09 -18.95 -5.78
CA ASP A 280 -20.15 -18.27 -6.69
C ASP A 280 -20.53 -16.80 -6.93
N ASP A 281 -21.82 -16.52 -7.09
CA ASP A 281 -22.33 -15.16 -7.25
C ASP A 281 -22.14 -14.36 -5.95
N PHE A 282 -22.39 -14.98 -4.80
CA PHE A 282 -22.18 -14.35 -3.49
C PHE A 282 -20.70 -14.00 -3.27
N VAL A 283 -19.77 -14.93 -3.57
CA VAL A 283 -18.33 -14.69 -3.50
C VAL A 283 -17.95 -13.47 -4.32
N LYS A 284 -18.42 -13.42 -5.57
CA LYS A 284 -18.15 -12.30 -6.46
C LYS A 284 -18.68 -10.97 -5.91
N ARG A 285 -19.91 -10.94 -5.38
CA ARG A 285 -20.51 -9.72 -4.81
C ARG A 285 -19.78 -9.23 -3.56
N ILE A 286 -19.40 -10.13 -2.66
CA ILE A 286 -18.65 -9.78 -1.45
C ILE A 286 -17.27 -9.20 -1.82
N GLN A 287 -16.57 -9.82 -2.78
CA GLN A 287 -15.29 -9.32 -3.24
C GLN A 287 -15.40 -7.98 -3.99
N GLU A 288 -16.43 -7.80 -4.82
CA GLU A 288 -16.72 -6.53 -5.52
C GLU A 288 -17.02 -5.40 -4.53
N SER A 289 -17.81 -5.67 -3.47
CA SER A 289 -18.03 -4.74 -2.35
C SER A 289 -16.74 -4.49 -1.53
N GLY A 290 -15.79 -5.41 -1.63
CA GLY A 290 -14.51 -5.51 -0.93
C GLY A 290 -14.60 -5.53 0.60
N ILE A 291 -15.71 -6.05 1.14
CA ILE A 291 -15.85 -6.34 2.58
C ILE A 291 -14.76 -7.33 3.02
N VAL A 292 -14.61 -8.44 2.30
CA VAL A 292 -13.60 -9.47 2.51
C VAL A 292 -13.10 -9.96 1.15
N LYS A 293 -11.81 -10.30 1.07
CA LYS A 293 -11.18 -10.85 -0.14
C LYS A 293 -10.99 -12.37 -0.08
N ASP A 294 -10.72 -12.87 1.12
CA ASP A 294 -10.40 -14.27 1.38
C ASP A 294 -11.60 -15.19 1.11
N ILE A 295 -11.42 -16.16 0.22
CA ILE A 295 -12.49 -17.02 -0.28
C ILE A 295 -13.01 -17.93 0.84
N ASP A 296 -12.13 -18.50 1.67
CA ASP A 296 -12.51 -19.41 2.74
C ASP A 296 -13.38 -18.70 3.79
N THR A 297 -13.03 -17.45 4.13
CA THR A 297 -13.87 -16.61 5.00
C THR A 297 -15.23 -16.32 4.37
N ILE A 298 -15.29 -16.07 3.05
CA ILE A 298 -16.57 -15.81 2.37
C ILE A 298 -17.43 -17.08 2.30
N HIS A 299 -16.84 -18.25 2.12
CA HIS A 299 -17.56 -19.53 2.17
C HIS A 299 -18.19 -19.75 3.55
N ARG A 300 -17.43 -19.51 4.64
CA ARG A 300 -17.97 -19.60 6.00
C ARG A 300 -19.09 -18.59 6.26
N LEU A 301 -18.97 -17.38 5.69
CA LEU A 301 -20.02 -16.37 5.76
C LEU A 301 -21.29 -16.82 5.01
N PHE A 302 -21.13 -17.41 3.82
CA PHE A 302 -22.25 -17.97 3.06
C PHE A 302 -22.95 -19.09 3.84
N ASP A 303 -22.18 -20.01 4.42
CA ASP A 303 -22.73 -21.08 5.25
C ASP A 303 -23.48 -20.49 6.46
N ALA A 304 -22.92 -19.48 7.13
CA ALA A 304 -23.55 -18.81 8.28
C ALA A 304 -24.86 -18.10 7.92
N LEU A 305 -24.95 -17.48 6.73
CA LEU A 305 -26.15 -16.81 6.26
C LEU A 305 -27.20 -17.76 5.66
N THR A 306 -26.82 -19.00 5.35
CA THR A 306 -27.74 -20.04 4.80
C THR A 306 -28.09 -21.13 5.81
N VAL A 307 -27.65 -21.04 7.07
CA VAL A 307 -27.99 -22.04 8.10
C VAL A 307 -29.51 -22.19 8.21
N GLY A 308 -30.00 -23.42 8.02
CA GLY A 308 -31.42 -23.75 8.12
C GLY A 308 -32.28 -23.30 6.93
N HIS A 309 -31.68 -22.75 5.87
CA HIS A 309 -32.37 -22.25 4.67
C HIS A 309 -31.87 -22.97 3.40
N GLN A 310 -32.46 -22.64 2.24
CA GLN A 310 -31.91 -23.08 0.95
C GLN A 310 -30.48 -22.54 0.81
N LYS A 311 -29.59 -23.28 0.11
CA LYS A 311 -28.19 -22.86 -0.16
C LYS A 311 -28.12 -21.73 -1.19
N GLN A 312 -28.86 -20.66 -0.96
CA GLN A 312 -28.86 -19.43 -1.74
C GLN A 312 -29.19 -18.25 -0.83
N ILE A 313 -28.61 -17.10 -1.15
CA ILE A 313 -28.86 -15.86 -0.44
C ILE A 313 -29.86 -15.04 -1.24
N ASP A 314 -30.98 -14.68 -0.62
CA ASP A 314 -31.94 -13.77 -1.22
C ASP A 314 -31.40 -12.33 -1.21
N PRO A 315 -31.88 -11.47 -2.13
CA PRO A 315 -31.47 -10.07 -2.22
C PRO A 315 -31.62 -9.27 -0.91
N GLU A 316 -32.63 -9.59 -0.11
CA GLU A 316 -32.95 -8.83 1.11
C GLU A 316 -31.97 -9.15 2.21
N THR A 317 -31.67 -10.43 2.43
CA THR A 317 -30.63 -10.89 3.36
C THR A 317 -29.27 -10.28 3.03
N PHE A 318 -28.89 -10.23 1.74
CA PHE A 318 -27.63 -9.57 1.35
C PHE A 318 -27.65 -8.07 1.62
N ARG A 319 -28.76 -7.39 1.28
CA ARG A 319 -28.94 -5.96 1.51
C ARG A 319 -28.83 -5.63 2.99
N ASP A 320 -29.48 -6.40 3.84
CA ASP A 320 -29.47 -6.20 5.28
C ASP A 320 -28.07 -6.42 5.85
N PHE A 321 -27.41 -7.53 5.48
CA PHE A 321 -26.00 -7.78 5.83
C PHE A 321 -25.09 -6.62 5.43
N TYR A 322 -25.19 -6.17 4.18
CA TYR A 322 -24.37 -5.09 3.64
C TYR A 322 -24.62 -3.77 4.37
N ASN A 323 -25.88 -3.44 4.64
CA ASN A 323 -26.26 -2.24 5.39
C ASN A 323 -25.74 -2.30 6.83
N TYR A 324 -25.94 -3.40 7.55
CA TYR A 324 -25.43 -3.58 8.91
C TYR A 324 -23.89 -3.48 8.98
N TRP A 325 -23.20 -4.04 7.99
CA TRP A 325 -21.76 -3.91 7.89
C TRP A 325 -21.35 -2.43 7.73
N LYS A 326 -22.03 -1.71 6.83
CA LYS A 326 -21.73 -0.31 6.53
C LYS A 326 -22.09 0.65 7.66
N GLU A 327 -23.22 0.44 8.32
CA GLU A 327 -23.61 1.20 9.51
C GLU A 327 -22.62 0.97 10.66
N THR A 328 -22.22 -0.28 10.88
CA THR A 328 -21.19 -0.62 11.88
C THR A 328 -19.85 0.04 11.57
N GLU A 329 -19.46 0.07 10.30
CA GLU A 329 -18.23 0.73 9.85
C GLU A 329 -18.31 2.25 10.04
N ALA A 330 -19.44 2.88 9.72
CA ALA A 330 -19.66 4.31 9.91
C ALA A 330 -19.66 4.69 11.40
N GLU A 331 -20.36 3.95 12.26
CA GLU A 331 -20.40 4.20 13.71
C GLU A 331 -18.99 4.13 14.32
N ALA A 332 -18.17 3.18 13.88
CA ALA A 332 -16.79 3.03 14.34
C ALA A 332 -15.85 4.14 13.82
N GLN A 333 -16.16 4.78 12.70
CA GLN A 333 -15.37 5.89 12.15
C GLN A 333 -15.78 7.25 12.75
N GLU A 334 -17.06 7.43 13.08
CA GLU A 334 -17.61 8.67 13.62
C GLU A 334 -17.49 8.79 15.14
N VAL A 335 -17.01 7.73 15.82
CA VAL A 335 -16.84 7.75 17.27
C VAL A 335 -15.86 8.85 17.71
N ASN A 336 -16.34 9.76 18.54
CA ASN A 336 -15.49 10.76 19.19
C ASN A 336 -14.78 10.13 20.39
N LEU A 337 -13.53 9.72 20.20
CA LEU A 337 -12.71 9.18 21.27
C LEU A 337 -12.19 10.29 22.19
N PRO A 338 -12.20 10.10 23.52
CA PRO A 338 -11.54 11.02 24.45
C PRO A 338 -10.05 11.19 24.11
N PRO A 339 -9.46 12.39 24.27
CA PRO A 339 -8.04 12.64 23.97
C PRO A 339 -7.08 11.67 24.69
N THR A 340 -7.43 11.31 25.92
CA THR A 340 -6.70 10.34 26.73
C THR A 340 -6.66 8.95 26.08
N VAL A 341 -7.75 8.51 25.43
CA VAL A 341 -7.75 7.25 24.65
C VAL A 341 -6.82 7.38 23.45
N ILE A 342 -6.89 8.50 22.74
CA ILE A 342 -6.10 8.75 21.52
C ILE A 342 -4.60 8.64 21.80
N GLU A 343 -4.14 9.14 22.94
CA GLU A 343 -2.74 9.08 23.37
C GLU A 343 -2.24 7.66 23.68
N HIS A 344 -3.14 6.76 24.11
CA HIS A 344 -2.78 5.39 24.54
C HIS A 344 -3.00 4.33 23.44
N LEU A 345 -3.61 4.70 22.32
CA LEU A 345 -3.78 3.82 21.16
C LEU A 345 -2.51 3.77 20.31
N ASP A 346 -2.20 2.60 19.77
CA ASP A 346 -1.06 2.49 18.84
C ASP A 346 -1.35 3.24 17.54
N LYS A 347 -0.29 3.69 16.83
CA LYS A 347 -0.40 4.44 15.56
C LYS A 347 -1.32 3.77 14.52
N ASN A 348 -1.37 2.44 14.51
CA ASN A 348 -2.16 1.64 13.55
C ASN A 348 -3.40 0.99 14.18
N GLU A 349 -3.68 1.26 15.45
CA GLU A 349 -4.89 0.79 16.10
C GLU A 349 -6.09 1.62 15.60
N CYS A 350 -7.29 1.05 15.59
CA CYS A 350 -8.54 1.78 15.38
C CYS A 350 -9.72 0.99 15.94
N VAL A 351 -10.85 1.68 16.15
CA VAL A 351 -12.08 1.03 16.60
C VAL A 351 -12.74 0.32 15.42
N TYR A 352 -13.17 -0.92 15.63
CA TYR A 352 -13.82 -1.77 14.63
C TYR A 352 -15.31 -1.92 14.84
N LYS A 353 -15.74 -1.94 16.10
CA LYS A 353 -17.14 -2.12 16.50
C LYS A 353 -17.38 -1.37 17.81
N LEU A 354 -18.56 -0.79 17.92
CA LEU A 354 -19.11 -0.32 19.18
C LEU A 354 -20.36 -1.11 19.56
N SER A 355 -20.57 -1.26 20.87
CA SER A 355 -21.86 -1.68 21.42
C SER A 355 -22.82 -0.50 21.54
N CYS A 356 -24.10 -0.82 21.76
CA CYS A 356 -25.03 0.13 22.37
C CYS A 356 -24.55 0.53 23.77
N SER A 357 -25.13 1.60 24.34
CA SER A 357 -24.83 2.00 25.72
C SER A 357 -25.33 0.90 26.67
N VAL A 358 -24.43 0.39 27.51
CA VAL A 358 -24.68 -0.72 28.43
C VAL A 358 -24.24 -0.33 29.83
N LYS A 359 -24.96 -0.86 30.83
CA LYS A 359 -24.59 -0.72 32.24
C LYS A 359 -23.60 -1.82 32.60
N THR A 360 -22.44 -1.43 33.12
CA THR A 360 -21.40 -2.35 33.60
C THR A 360 -21.05 -2.04 35.05
N ASN A 361 -20.23 -2.87 35.68
CA ASN A 361 -19.61 -2.59 36.97
C ASN A 361 -18.61 -1.41 36.94
N TYR A 362 -18.18 -0.98 35.75
CA TYR A 362 -17.34 0.20 35.53
C TYR A 362 -18.14 1.46 35.15
N GLY A 363 -19.47 1.39 35.20
CA GLY A 363 -20.37 2.49 34.85
C GLY A 363 -21.17 2.24 33.56
N VAL A 364 -21.90 3.26 33.12
CA VAL A 364 -22.70 3.23 31.89
C VAL A 364 -21.87 3.80 30.74
N GLY A 365 -21.86 3.09 29.62
CA GLY A 365 -21.08 3.50 28.45
C GLY A 365 -21.14 2.50 27.29
N LYS A 366 -20.39 2.80 26.23
CA LYS A 366 -20.28 1.93 25.05
C LYS A 366 -18.98 1.13 25.08
N ILE A 367 -19.04 -0.16 24.77
CA ILE A 367 -17.87 -1.01 24.61
C ILE A 367 -17.32 -0.82 23.20
N ALA A 368 -16.06 -0.40 23.09
CA ALA A 368 -15.33 -0.25 21.85
C ALA A 368 -14.32 -1.39 21.68
N LEU A 369 -14.36 -2.03 20.51
CA LEU A 369 -13.50 -3.13 20.09
C LEU A 369 -12.40 -2.61 19.17
N THR A 370 -11.13 -2.85 19.48
CA THR A 370 -10.00 -2.62 18.55
C THR A 370 -9.42 -3.94 18.05
N GLN A 371 -8.34 -3.89 17.26
CA GLN A 371 -7.61 -5.09 16.85
C GLN A 371 -6.93 -5.82 18.01
N LYS A 372 -6.77 -5.17 19.18
CA LYS A 372 -5.95 -5.69 20.29
C LYS A 372 -6.70 -5.83 21.60
N ARG A 373 -7.71 -5.00 21.84
CA ARG A 373 -8.29 -4.81 23.17
C ARG A 373 -9.71 -4.24 23.14
N LEU A 374 -10.34 -4.32 24.30
CA LEU A 374 -11.65 -3.80 24.60
C LEU A 374 -11.55 -2.60 25.54
N PHE A 375 -12.32 -1.56 25.26
CA PHE A 375 -12.47 -0.38 26.13
C PHE A 375 -13.95 -0.10 26.39
N LEU A 376 -14.25 0.42 27.57
CA LEU A 376 -15.52 1.06 27.88
C LEU A 376 -15.37 2.58 27.74
N LEU A 377 -16.14 3.20 26.85
CA LEU A 377 -16.27 4.64 26.72
C LEU A 377 -17.40 5.11 27.64
N THR A 378 -17.05 5.77 28.74
CA THR A 378 -18.01 6.14 29.79
C THR A 378 -18.69 7.46 29.49
N GLU A 379 -20.02 7.54 29.66
CA GLU A 379 -20.78 8.77 29.50
C GLU A 379 -20.57 9.69 30.72
N GLY A 380 -19.81 10.78 30.56
CA GLY A 380 -19.73 11.87 31.55
C GLY A 380 -18.68 11.76 32.66
N GLY A 381 -17.90 10.67 32.75
CA GLY A 381 -16.78 10.55 33.70
C GLY A 381 -15.45 11.04 33.12
N ARG A 382 -14.56 11.65 33.91
CA ARG A 382 -13.13 11.78 33.57
C ARG A 382 -12.39 10.56 34.17
N PRO A 383 -11.57 9.81 33.42
CA PRO A 383 -10.88 10.16 32.18
C PRO A 383 -11.63 9.86 30.86
N GLY A 384 -12.91 9.48 30.92
CA GLY A 384 -13.76 9.25 29.74
C GLY A 384 -13.70 7.85 29.18
N TYR A 385 -12.86 6.98 29.73
CA TYR A 385 -12.77 5.58 29.32
C TYR A 385 -12.16 4.68 30.40
N VAL A 386 -12.37 3.37 30.24
CA VAL A 386 -11.73 2.31 31.02
C VAL A 386 -11.27 1.21 30.05
N GLN A 387 -10.01 0.78 30.13
CA GLN A 387 -9.56 -0.42 29.40
C GLN A 387 -10.08 -1.67 30.12
N ILE A 388 -10.85 -2.51 29.40
CA ILE A 388 -11.45 -3.72 29.97
C ILE A 388 -10.41 -4.83 29.99
N ALA A 389 -9.93 -5.24 28.82
CA ALA A 389 -8.95 -6.30 28.66
C ALA A 389 -8.30 -6.23 27.29
N ALA A 390 -7.05 -6.70 27.17
CA ALA A 390 -6.49 -7.06 25.87
C ALA A 390 -6.85 -8.52 25.55
N PHE A 391 -7.04 -8.87 24.28
CA PHE A 391 -7.51 -10.22 23.92
C PHE A 391 -6.57 -11.34 24.38
N ARG A 392 -5.27 -11.05 24.50
CA ARG A 392 -4.25 -11.98 25.01
C ARG A 392 -4.34 -12.24 26.52
N ASP A 393 -5.00 -11.35 27.25
CA ASP A 393 -5.07 -11.32 28.70
C ASP A 393 -6.49 -11.70 29.19
N ILE A 394 -7.35 -12.23 28.31
CA ILE A 394 -8.67 -12.76 28.66
C ILE A 394 -8.48 -14.21 29.13
N GLU A 395 -8.89 -14.49 30.37
CA GLU A 395 -8.86 -15.82 31.01
C GLU A 395 -10.18 -16.58 30.81
#